data_AF-A0A352KHJ0-F1
#
_entry.id   AF-A0A352KHJ0-F1
#
_cell.length_a   1.000
_cell.length_b   1.000
_cell.length_c   1.000
_cell.angle_alpha   90.00
_cell.angle_beta   90.00
_cell.angle_gamma   90.00
#
_symmetry.space_group_name_H-M   'P 1'
#
loop_
_entity.id
_entity.type
_entity.pdbx_description
1 polymer ?
#
loop_
_entity_poly.entity_id
_entity_poly.type
_entity_poly.pdbx_seq_one_letter_code
_entity_poly.pdbx_strand_id
1 'polypeptide(L)'
;MDQQDPNEIANDIYERTSFLFGANGAFIEELYAQYQTNPESVDPSWRKFFAELGETRENAIAGLKQPAWKRADWPRPANGELVSALDSNWGAYEKTIKTKIAERSGGASEEEIRAATLDSIRAIMLIRAYRIRGHLKAKLDPLGIVPPTDHPELEPASYGFEEADMDRPIFIDYVLGMETATMRQIIEVVEKTYCDTIGVEFMHIADPEEKAWIQERIEGPDKEVSFTLEGKKAILTKLIEADAFETFLAKKYTGTKRFGLDGGESLIAALEQIIKRGGALGVKEIVIGMPHRGRLNVLASIMGKPYQAIFNEFQGGSAAPEDVQGSGDVKYHLGTSADREFDGNVVHLSLTANPSHLEAVDPVVLGKARAKQEFYDNDRTSVIPLLMHGDAAFAGQGIVAECFGLSGLKGHRTGGTIHFIVNNQIGFTT
;
A
#
# COMPACT_ATOMS: atom_id res chain seq x y z
N MET A 1 -95.72 37.39 31.68
CA MET A 1 -94.67 37.57 30.65
C MET A 1 -93.37 37.58 31.45
N ASP A 2 -92.59 36.51 31.46
CA ASP A 2 -92.22 35.66 30.33
C ASP A 2 -92.44 34.17 30.60
N GLN A 3 -93.22 33.52 29.74
CA GLN A 3 -93.15 32.07 29.58
C GLN A 3 -91.95 31.82 28.65
N GLN A 4 -90.87 31.28 29.20
CA GLN A 4 -89.71 30.85 28.40
C GLN A 4 -90.16 29.83 27.35
N ASP A 5 -89.72 30.04 26.10
CA ASP A 5 -90.06 29.17 24.98
C ASP A 5 -89.51 27.75 25.25
N PRO A 6 -90.35 26.69 25.23
CA PRO A 6 -89.88 25.33 25.48
C PRO A 6 -88.77 24.88 24.52
N ASN A 7 -88.65 25.49 23.33
CA ASN A 7 -87.53 25.25 22.42
C ASN A 7 -86.21 25.90 22.89
N GLU A 8 -86.29 27.00 23.64
CA GLU A 8 -85.11 27.68 24.22
C GLU A 8 -84.48 26.84 25.33
N ILE A 9 -85.32 26.21 26.17
CA ILE A 9 -84.87 25.29 27.23
C ILE A 9 -84.24 24.03 26.63
N ALA A 10 -84.85 23.47 25.58
CA ALA A 10 -84.31 22.29 24.89
C ALA A 10 -82.96 22.60 24.20
N ASN A 11 -82.82 23.78 23.60
CA ASN A 11 -81.57 24.21 22.98
C ASN A 11 -80.47 24.51 24.01
N ASP A 12 -80.78 25.12 25.15
CA ASP A 12 -79.79 25.36 26.23
C ASP A 12 -79.29 24.04 26.84
N ILE A 13 -80.18 23.05 27.01
CA ILE A 13 -79.77 21.70 27.43
C ILE A 13 -78.91 21.03 26.35
N TYR A 14 -79.26 21.17 25.08
CA TYR A 14 -78.49 20.59 23.97
C TYR A 14 -77.11 21.23 23.84
N GLU A 15 -76.98 22.56 23.91
CA GLU A 15 -75.67 23.24 23.90
C GLU A 15 -74.79 22.78 25.06
N ARG A 16 -75.35 22.70 26.28
CA ARG A 16 -74.63 22.25 27.47
C ARG A 16 -74.26 20.77 27.47
N THR A 17 -74.96 19.91 26.72
CA THR A 17 -74.70 18.46 26.70
C THR A 17 -74.06 17.97 25.39
N SER A 18 -73.99 18.82 24.36
CA SER A 18 -73.45 18.45 23.04
C SER A 18 -72.01 17.96 23.08
N PHE A 19 -71.18 18.47 24.00
CA PHE A 19 -69.78 18.05 24.16
C PHE A 19 -69.63 16.59 24.65
N LEU A 20 -70.69 16.00 25.20
CA LEU A 20 -70.73 14.61 25.66
C LEU A 20 -70.87 13.61 24.50
N PHE A 21 -71.23 14.07 23.31
CA PHE A 21 -71.50 13.22 22.16
C PHE A 21 -70.46 13.43 21.05
N GLY A 22 -70.08 12.34 20.36
CA GLY A 22 -69.17 12.37 19.21
C GLY A 22 -67.73 11.98 19.54
N ALA A 23 -66.76 12.65 18.91
CA ALA A 23 -65.34 12.25 18.89
C ALA A 23 -64.66 12.23 20.27
N ASN A 24 -65.20 12.93 21.27
CA ASN A 24 -64.65 13.01 22.61
C ASN A 24 -65.28 12.02 23.61
N GLY A 25 -66.26 11.21 23.19
CA GLY A 25 -66.98 10.29 24.08
C GLY A 25 -66.07 9.32 24.83
N ALA A 26 -65.14 8.68 24.12
CA ALA A 26 -64.18 7.76 24.73
C ALA A 26 -63.26 8.43 25.77
N PHE A 27 -62.88 9.69 25.54
CA PHE A 27 -62.06 10.46 26.47
C PHE A 27 -62.83 10.85 27.74
N ILE A 28 -64.10 11.22 27.59
CA ILE A 28 -64.98 11.57 28.73
C ILE A 28 -65.33 10.31 29.53
N GLU A 29 -65.56 9.17 28.87
CA GLU A 29 -65.74 7.86 29.52
C GLU A 29 -64.51 7.46 30.34
N GLU A 30 -63.31 7.67 29.80
CA GLU A 30 -62.06 7.40 30.52
C GLU A 30 -61.86 8.35 31.71
N LEU A 31 -62.16 9.65 31.55
CA LEU A 31 -62.15 10.61 32.65
C LEU A 31 -63.15 10.24 33.74
N TYR A 32 -64.33 9.77 33.36
CA TYR A 32 -65.35 9.33 34.32
C TYR A 32 -64.93 8.04 35.03
N ALA A 33 -64.29 7.09 34.33
CA ALA A 33 -63.71 5.89 34.94
C ALA A 33 -62.63 6.23 35.96
N GLN A 34 -61.78 7.22 35.66
CA GLN A 34 -60.78 7.74 36.59
C GLN A 34 -61.44 8.39 37.81
N TYR A 35 -62.44 9.24 37.61
CA TYR A 35 -63.23 9.86 38.70
C TYR A 35 -63.86 8.82 39.63
N GLN A 36 -64.44 7.75 39.08
CA GLN A 36 -65.03 6.65 39.86
C GLN A 36 -63.99 5.81 40.63
N THR A 37 -62.73 5.82 40.19
CA THR A 37 -61.61 5.17 40.88
C THR A 37 -61.06 6.07 41.98
N ASN A 38 -60.80 7.34 41.67
CA ASN A 38 -60.36 8.37 42.59
C ASN A 38 -60.93 9.74 42.17
N PRO A 39 -61.86 10.36 42.93
CA PRO A 39 -62.41 11.66 42.57
C PRO A 39 -61.37 12.77 42.41
N GLU A 40 -60.25 12.72 43.14
CA GLU A 40 -59.20 13.75 43.06
C GLU A 40 -58.29 13.60 41.83
N SER A 41 -58.39 12.51 41.06
CA SER A 41 -57.57 12.30 39.86
C SER A 41 -58.03 13.12 38.66
N VAL A 42 -59.17 13.81 38.75
CA VAL A 42 -59.70 14.68 37.70
C VAL A 42 -59.83 16.13 38.18
N ASP A 43 -59.78 17.04 37.22
CA ASP A 43 -59.85 18.48 37.47
C ASP A 43 -61.12 18.87 38.26
N PRO A 44 -61.06 19.91 39.15
CA PRO A 44 -62.22 20.36 39.92
C PRO A 44 -63.49 20.64 39.08
N SER A 45 -63.34 21.11 37.84
CA SER A 45 -64.48 21.36 36.94
C SER A 45 -65.21 20.06 36.56
N TRP A 46 -64.46 19.01 36.24
CA TRP A 46 -64.98 17.67 35.93
C TRP A 46 -65.55 16.96 37.16
N ARG A 47 -64.95 17.14 38.33
CA ARG A 47 -65.51 16.62 39.59
C ARG A 47 -66.91 17.17 39.86
N LYS A 48 -67.09 18.48 39.69
CA LYS A 48 -68.39 19.13 39.89
C LYS A 48 -69.42 18.61 38.90
N PHE A 49 -69.03 18.49 37.63
CA PHE A 49 -69.87 17.94 36.57
C PHE A 49 -70.30 16.49 36.84
N PHE A 50 -69.37 15.60 37.21
CA PHE A 50 -69.68 14.20 37.53
C PHE A 50 -70.44 14.01 38.85
N ALA A 51 -70.30 14.93 39.81
CA ALA A 51 -71.10 14.92 41.03
C ALA A 51 -72.56 15.34 40.77
N GLU A 52 -72.81 16.27 39.84
CA GLU A 52 -74.16 16.70 39.44
C GLU A 52 -74.94 15.62 38.67
N LEU A 53 -74.25 14.68 38.01
CA LEU A 53 -74.85 13.56 37.26
C LEU A 53 -75.59 12.53 38.15
N GLY A 54 -75.32 12.48 39.45
CA GLY A 54 -76.12 11.71 40.42
C GLY A 54 -76.14 10.18 40.24
N GLU A 55 -75.31 9.62 39.37
CA GLU A 55 -75.22 8.17 39.15
C GLU A 55 -74.56 7.45 40.34
N THR A 56 -75.16 6.34 40.77
CA THR A 56 -74.54 5.46 41.77
C THR A 56 -73.33 4.75 41.17
N ARG A 57 -72.23 4.64 41.93
CA ARG A 57 -70.97 3.99 41.53
C ARG A 57 -71.18 2.60 40.90
N GLU A 58 -72.20 1.88 41.34
CA GLU A 58 -72.58 0.55 40.84
C GLU A 58 -73.05 0.57 39.38
N ASN A 59 -73.82 1.58 38.97
CA ASN A 59 -74.32 1.72 37.60
C ASN A 59 -73.21 2.19 36.65
N ALA A 60 -72.33 3.08 37.09
CA ALA A 60 -71.18 3.53 36.31
C ALA A 60 -70.18 2.39 36.00
N ILE A 61 -69.93 1.51 36.98
CA ILE A 61 -69.06 0.33 36.81
C ILE A 61 -69.70 -0.70 35.85
N ALA A 62 -71.03 -0.78 35.80
CA ALA A 62 -71.72 -1.66 34.86
C ALA A 62 -71.54 -1.22 33.39
N GLY A 63 -71.50 0.09 33.13
CA GLY A 63 -71.22 0.64 31.79
C GLY A 63 -69.78 0.44 31.32
N LEU A 64 -68.81 0.39 32.24
CA LEU A 64 -67.38 0.17 31.96
C LEU A 64 -67.02 -1.30 31.68
N LYS A 65 -67.94 -2.25 31.92
CA LYS A 65 -67.69 -3.65 31.59
C LYS A 65 -67.70 -3.84 30.08
N GLN A 66 -66.57 -4.30 29.55
CA GLN A 66 -66.45 -4.63 28.13
C GLN A 66 -67.55 -5.63 27.73
N PRO A 67 -68.15 -5.48 26.53
CA PRO A 67 -69.23 -6.35 26.11
C PRO A 67 -68.80 -7.82 26.13
N ALA A 68 -69.68 -8.71 26.60
CA ALA A 68 -69.40 -10.14 26.74
C ALA A 68 -69.02 -10.85 25.41
N TRP A 69 -69.29 -10.20 24.27
CA TRP A 69 -68.94 -10.69 22.93
C TRP A 69 -67.54 -10.26 22.46
N LYS A 70 -66.83 -9.39 23.19
CA LYS A 70 -65.48 -8.97 22.81
C LYS A 70 -64.49 -10.10 23.10
N ARG A 71 -63.92 -10.64 22.01
CA ARG A 71 -62.90 -11.69 22.06
C ARG A 71 -61.58 -11.13 22.59
N ALA A 72 -61.03 -11.78 23.62
CA ALA A 72 -59.74 -11.40 24.21
C ALA A 72 -58.56 -11.57 23.23
N ASP A 73 -58.73 -12.37 22.19
CA ASP A 73 -57.70 -12.67 21.18
C ASP A 73 -57.83 -11.83 19.90
N TRP A 74 -58.59 -10.72 19.91
CA TRP A 74 -58.80 -9.86 18.73
C TRP A 74 -58.40 -8.40 18.98
N PRO A 75 -57.68 -7.75 18.02
CA PRO A 75 -57.18 -8.30 16.76
C PRO A 75 -55.97 -9.22 16.97
N ARG A 76 -55.92 -10.35 16.27
CA ARG A 76 -54.72 -11.19 16.24
C ARG A 76 -53.66 -10.44 15.44
N PRO A 77 -52.49 -10.09 16.02
CA PRO A 77 -51.42 -9.52 15.24
C PRO A 77 -50.99 -10.55 14.19
N ALA A 78 -50.82 -10.10 12.95
CA ALA A 78 -50.22 -10.94 11.92
C ALA A 78 -48.81 -11.33 12.40
N ASN A 79 -48.48 -12.62 12.33
CA ASN A 79 -47.23 -13.18 12.82
C ASN A 79 -46.62 -14.09 11.74
N GLY A 80 -45.30 -14.25 11.78
CA GLY A 80 -44.55 -15.03 10.78
C GLY A 80 -43.34 -14.26 10.25
N GLU A 81 -42.36 -14.98 9.73
CA GLU A 81 -41.08 -14.43 9.26
C GLU A 81 -41.26 -13.34 8.19
N LEU A 82 -42.17 -13.54 7.24
CA LEU A 82 -42.50 -12.54 6.21
C LEU A 82 -43.16 -11.28 6.78
N VAL A 83 -43.96 -11.41 7.83
CA VAL A 83 -44.61 -10.26 8.49
C VAL A 83 -43.59 -9.49 9.30
N SER A 84 -42.76 -10.18 10.10
CA SER A 84 -41.63 -9.61 10.85
C SER A 84 -40.59 -8.93 9.94
N ALA A 85 -40.39 -9.44 8.73
CA ALA A 85 -39.51 -8.83 7.73
C ALA A 85 -40.07 -7.52 7.16
N LEU A 86 -41.40 -7.36 7.12
CA LEU A 86 -42.05 -6.18 6.56
C LEU A 86 -42.33 -5.10 7.61
N ASP A 87 -42.62 -5.47 8.86
CA ASP A 87 -42.95 -4.55 9.95
C ASP A 87 -41.80 -4.32 10.95
N SER A 88 -40.66 -4.99 10.76
CA SER A 88 -39.47 -4.96 11.64
C SER A 88 -39.72 -5.40 13.08
N ASN A 89 -40.82 -6.09 13.37
CA ASN A 89 -41.16 -6.59 14.69
C ASN A 89 -40.53 -7.98 14.93
N TRP A 90 -39.25 -7.99 15.30
CA TRP A 90 -38.44 -9.21 15.47
C TRP A 90 -38.46 -9.79 16.89
N GLY A 91 -39.19 -9.22 17.85
CA GLY A 91 -39.04 -9.55 19.28
C GLY A 91 -39.16 -11.05 19.65
N ALA A 92 -39.98 -11.82 18.93
CA ALA A 92 -40.11 -13.27 19.15
C ALA A 92 -39.00 -14.10 18.46
N TYR A 93 -38.50 -13.63 17.32
CA TYR A 93 -37.47 -14.31 16.55
C TYR A 93 -36.06 -13.94 17.02
N GLU A 94 -35.84 -12.75 17.58
CA GLU A 94 -34.53 -12.29 18.06
C GLU A 94 -33.97 -13.23 19.13
N LYS A 95 -34.83 -13.70 20.05
CA LYS A 95 -34.44 -14.67 21.08
C LYS A 95 -34.08 -16.02 20.46
N THR A 96 -34.87 -16.49 19.51
CA THR A 96 -34.66 -17.77 18.82
C THR A 96 -33.43 -17.74 17.89
N ILE A 97 -33.16 -16.60 17.26
CA ILE A 97 -31.99 -16.34 16.43
C ILE A 97 -30.75 -16.26 17.33
N LYS A 98 -30.79 -15.53 18.45
CA LYS A 98 -29.69 -15.51 19.43
C LYS A 98 -29.37 -16.90 19.97
N THR A 99 -30.40 -17.70 20.32
CA THR A 99 -30.19 -19.08 20.78
C THR A 99 -29.60 -19.97 19.68
N LYS A 100 -30.10 -19.88 18.44
CA LYS A 100 -29.55 -20.67 17.31
C LYS A 100 -28.15 -20.24 16.89
N ILE A 101 -27.80 -18.95 17.04
CA ILE A 101 -26.44 -18.44 16.84
C ILE A 101 -25.52 -19.01 17.93
N ALA A 102 -25.95 -18.97 19.19
CA ALA A 102 -25.20 -19.54 20.33
C ALA A 102 -25.07 -21.07 20.26
N GLU A 103 -26.02 -21.78 19.67
CA GLU A 103 -25.98 -23.25 19.49
C GLU A 103 -25.11 -23.67 18.28
N ARG A 104 -24.98 -22.81 17.25
CA ARG A 104 -24.13 -23.07 16.08
C ARG A 104 -22.69 -22.59 16.23
N SER A 105 -22.46 -21.60 17.08
CA SER A 105 -21.12 -21.23 17.49
C SER A 105 -20.74 -22.13 18.67
N GLY A 106 -19.79 -23.05 18.49
CA GLY A 106 -19.00 -23.57 19.61
C GLY A 106 -18.13 -22.43 20.15
N GLY A 107 -18.79 -21.42 20.73
CA GLY A 107 -18.34 -20.04 20.71
C GLY A 107 -17.12 -19.84 21.61
N ALA A 108 -16.03 -19.45 20.98
CA ALA A 108 -14.94 -18.77 21.68
C ALA A 108 -15.54 -17.63 22.52
N SER A 109 -15.05 -17.48 23.75
CA SER A 109 -15.45 -16.39 24.63
C SER A 109 -15.18 -15.04 23.97
N GLU A 110 -15.91 -14.00 24.36
CA GLU A 110 -15.69 -12.64 23.86
C GLU A 110 -14.24 -12.17 24.11
N GLU A 111 -13.63 -12.64 25.20
CA GLU A 111 -12.22 -12.42 25.53
C GLU A 111 -11.27 -13.11 24.55
N GLU A 112 -11.53 -14.35 24.17
CA GLU A 112 -10.73 -15.09 23.17
C GLU A 112 -10.82 -14.45 21.78
N ILE A 113 -12.01 -14.01 21.36
CA ILE A 113 -12.20 -13.31 20.08
C ILE A 113 -11.42 -11.98 20.10
N ARG A 114 -11.50 -11.24 21.21
CA ARG A 114 -10.76 -9.99 21.38
C ARG A 114 -9.26 -10.20 21.37
N ALA A 115 -8.75 -11.23 22.05
CA ALA A 115 -7.33 -11.59 22.05
C ALA A 115 -6.85 -11.94 20.64
N ALA A 116 -7.54 -12.83 19.93
CA ALA A 116 -7.20 -13.21 18.57
C ALA A 116 -7.22 -12.01 17.59
N THR A 117 -8.18 -11.09 17.78
CA THR A 117 -8.26 -9.86 16.99
C THR A 117 -7.08 -8.93 17.27
N LEU A 118 -6.71 -8.76 18.55
CA LEU A 118 -5.56 -7.95 18.94
C LEU A 118 -4.26 -8.53 18.38
N ASP A 119 -4.07 -9.84 18.45
CA ASP A 119 -2.89 -10.52 17.91
C ASP A 119 -2.79 -10.31 16.39
N SER A 120 -3.92 -10.43 15.67
CA SER A 120 -3.99 -10.18 14.22
C SER A 120 -3.60 -8.74 13.88
N ILE A 121 -4.15 -7.76 14.60
CA ILE A 121 -3.82 -6.33 14.39
C ILE A 121 -2.33 -6.07 14.66
N ARG A 122 -1.81 -6.60 15.77
CA ARG A 122 -0.39 -6.43 16.17
C ARG A 122 0.56 -7.08 15.17
N ALA A 123 0.23 -8.27 14.68
CA ALA A 123 0.99 -8.95 13.64
C ALA A 123 1.01 -8.13 12.33
N ILE A 124 -0.14 -7.61 11.89
CA ILE A 124 -0.22 -6.75 10.70
C ILE A 124 0.56 -5.44 10.90
N MET A 125 0.55 -4.86 12.11
CA MET A 125 1.35 -3.68 12.44
C MET A 125 2.85 -3.96 12.37
N LEU A 126 3.30 -5.12 12.84
CA LEU A 126 4.70 -5.56 12.73
C LEU A 126 5.09 -5.73 11.25
N ILE A 127 4.29 -6.44 10.45
CA ILE A 127 4.54 -6.60 9.01
C ILE A 127 4.66 -5.24 8.32
N ARG A 128 3.76 -4.30 8.65
CA ARG A 128 3.83 -2.94 8.13
C ARG A 128 5.10 -2.21 8.57
N ALA A 129 5.59 -2.42 9.78
CA ALA A 129 6.84 -1.82 10.24
C ALA A 129 8.03 -2.32 9.41
N TYR A 130 8.10 -3.62 9.11
CA TYR A 130 9.11 -4.19 8.22
C TYR A 130 9.02 -3.62 6.78
N ARG A 131 7.81 -3.46 6.23
CA ARG A 131 7.62 -2.83 4.91
C ARG A 131 8.15 -1.39 4.84
N ILE A 132 8.04 -0.64 5.93
CA ILE A 132 8.45 0.77 5.98
C ILE A 132 9.93 0.91 6.32
N ARG A 133 10.46 0.08 7.23
CA ARG A 133 11.77 0.29 7.88
C ARG A 133 12.70 -0.92 7.89
N GLY A 134 12.29 -2.06 7.36
CA GLY A 134 13.13 -3.26 7.32
C GLY A 134 14.45 -3.03 6.61
N HIS A 135 14.48 -2.14 5.61
CA HIS A 135 15.69 -1.69 4.93
C HIS A 135 16.78 -1.13 5.87
N LEU A 136 16.42 -0.61 7.06
CA LEU A 136 17.37 -0.12 8.07
C LEU A 136 18.08 -1.25 8.83
N LYS A 137 17.48 -2.45 8.87
CA LYS A 137 18.06 -3.68 9.46
C LYS A 137 18.76 -4.55 8.41
N ALA A 138 18.69 -4.18 7.13
CA ALA A 138 19.24 -4.97 6.03
C ALA A 138 20.79 -5.04 6.04
N LYS A 139 21.33 -6.17 5.58
CA LYS A 139 22.77 -6.43 5.48
C LYS A 139 23.35 -5.86 4.19
N LEU A 140 23.37 -4.53 4.11
CA LEU A 140 23.78 -3.80 2.89
C LEU A 140 25.29 -3.53 2.81
N ASP A 141 25.97 -3.45 3.95
CA ASP A 141 27.40 -3.13 4.01
C ASP A 141 28.26 -4.40 3.87
N PRO A 142 28.94 -4.61 2.73
CA PRO A 142 29.81 -5.78 2.55
C PRO A 142 31.07 -5.73 3.41
N LEU A 143 31.43 -4.56 3.96
CA LEU A 143 32.62 -4.38 4.80
C LEU A 143 32.32 -4.61 6.28
N GLY A 144 31.05 -4.56 6.69
CA GLY A 144 30.63 -4.71 8.08
C GLY A 144 31.18 -3.62 9.01
N ILE A 145 31.40 -2.42 8.49
CA ILE A 145 31.89 -1.25 9.23
C ILE A 145 30.75 -0.62 10.03
N VAL A 146 29.54 -0.58 9.46
CA VAL A 146 28.37 -0.01 10.12
C VAL A 146 27.89 -0.97 11.24
N PRO A 147 27.85 -0.53 12.50
CA PRO A 147 27.38 -1.39 13.58
C PRO A 147 25.87 -1.66 13.43
N PRO A 148 25.40 -2.85 13.85
CA PRO A 148 23.97 -3.12 13.92
C PRO A 148 23.29 -2.06 14.80
N THR A 149 22.25 -1.43 14.26
CA THR A 149 21.39 -0.53 15.02
C THR A 149 20.21 -1.30 15.59
N ASP A 150 19.88 -1.04 16.85
CA ASP A 150 18.67 -1.58 17.45
C ASP A 150 17.45 -0.88 16.86
N HIS A 151 16.49 -1.68 16.40
CA HIS A 151 15.23 -1.20 15.84
C HIS A 151 14.07 -1.78 16.66
N PRO A 152 13.70 -1.18 17.81
CA PRO A 152 12.67 -1.73 18.70
C PRO A 152 11.34 -1.98 17.99
N GLU A 153 11.00 -1.16 17.01
CA GLU A 153 9.80 -1.29 16.17
C GLU A 153 9.78 -2.48 15.20
N LEU A 154 10.91 -3.18 15.04
CA LEU A 154 10.98 -4.44 14.30
C LEU A 154 10.98 -5.65 15.25
N GLU A 155 11.03 -5.42 16.57
CA GLU A 155 11.01 -6.48 17.57
C GLU A 155 9.57 -6.87 17.95
N PRO A 156 9.19 -8.16 17.94
CA PRO A 156 7.86 -8.62 18.31
C PRO A 156 7.44 -8.22 19.73
N ALA A 157 8.42 -8.13 20.64
CA ALA A 157 8.21 -7.71 22.03
C ALA A 157 7.56 -6.33 22.13
N SER A 158 7.86 -5.41 21.21
CA SER A 158 7.25 -4.07 21.16
C SER A 158 5.75 -4.08 20.84
N TYR A 159 5.26 -5.19 20.28
CA TYR A 159 3.86 -5.41 19.96
C TYR A 159 3.16 -6.31 20.98
N GLY A 160 3.85 -6.73 22.04
CA GLY A 160 3.31 -7.57 23.11
C GLY A 160 3.33 -9.07 22.80
N PHE A 161 4.24 -9.52 21.92
CA PHE A 161 4.53 -10.94 21.73
C PHE A 161 5.79 -11.31 22.52
N GLU A 162 5.64 -12.21 23.48
CA GLU A 162 6.72 -12.85 24.21
C GLU A 162 7.09 -14.19 23.56
N GLU A 163 8.18 -14.82 24.02
CA GLU A 163 8.65 -16.11 23.48
C GLU A 163 7.57 -17.21 23.55
N ALA A 164 6.69 -17.16 24.55
CA ALA A 164 5.57 -18.10 24.72
C ALA A 164 4.41 -17.88 23.73
N ASP A 165 4.39 -16.75 23.02
CA ASP A 165 3.37 -16.40 22.02
C ASP A 165 3.82 -16.75 20.60
N MET A 166 5.12 -17.03 20.39
CA MET A 166 5.74 -17.08 19.07
C MET A 166 5.21 -18.18 18.15
N ASP A 167 4.75 -19.29 18.73
CA ASP A 167 4.28 -20.49 18.02
C ASP A 167 2.75 -20.52 17.86
N ARG A 168 2.03 -19.47 18.29
CA ARG A 168 0.57 -19.41 18.18
C ARG A 168 0.14 -19.10 16.74
N PRO A 169 -0.93 -19.75 16.23
CA PRO A 169 -1.47 -19.41 14.92
C PRO A 169 -2.21 -18.07 14.98
N ILE A 170 -1.77 -17.11 14.17
CA ILE A 170 -2.37 -15.77 14.05
C ILE A 170 -3.01 -15.66 12.67
N PHE A 171 -4.24 -15.16 12.60
CA PHE A 171 -4.90 -14.87 11.33
C PHE A 171 -4.36 -13.58 10.73
N ILE A 172 -3.90 -13.62 9.48
CA ILE A 172 -3.29 -12.46 8.81
C ILE A 172 -3.89 -12.17 7.43
N ASP A 173 -5.03 -12.79 7.08
CA ASP A 173 -5.80 -12.49 5.86
C ASP A 173 -4.95 -12.42 4.57
N TYR A 174 -4.09 -13.43 4.35
CA TYR A 174 -3.26 -13.53 3.14
C TYR A 174 -2.27 -12.36 2.91
N VAL A 175 -2.00 -11.52 3.92
CA VAL A 175 -1.06 -10.37 3.82
C VAL A 175 0.38 -10.78 3.43
N LEU A 176 0.74 -12.05 3.60
CA LEU A 176 2.00 -12.68 3.14
C LEU A 176 1.76 -13.94 2.28
N GLY A 177 0.57 -14.05 1.66
CA GLY A 177 0.13 -15.25 0.94
C GLY A 177 -0.30 -16.41 1.85
N MET A 178 -0.44 -16.18 3.15
CA MET A 178 -0.87 -17.17 4.15
C MET A 178 -2.12 -16.68 4.88
N GLU A 179 -3.13 -17.54 5.03
CA GLU A 179 -4.35 -17.19 5.79
C GLU A 179 -4.05 -17.05 7.30
N THR A 180 -3.26 -17.98 7.83
CA THR A 180 -2.79 -18.01 9.21
C THR A 180 -1.28 -18.27 9.23
N ALA A 181 -0.57 -17.64 10.16
CA ALA A 181 0.87 -17.81 10.34
C ALA A 181 1.26 -17.66 11.82
N THR A 182 2.32 -18.34 12.23
CA THR A 182 2.96 -18.11 13.54
C THR A 182 3.83 -16.86 13.50
N MET A 183 4.11 -16.26 14.65
CA MET A 183 4.99 -15.09 14.69
C MET A 183 6.40 -15.41 14.18
N ARG A 184 6.90 -16.63 14.43
CA ARG A 184 8.19 -17.09 13.85
C ARG A 184 8.18 -17.08 12.33
N GLN A 185 7.12 -17.62 11.72
CA GLN A 185 6.98 -17.63 10.26
C GLN A 185 6.85 -16.22 9.69
N ILE A 186 6.10 -15.34 10.37
CA ILE A 186 5.97 -13.94 9.95
C ILE A 186 7.35 -13.28 9.92
N ILE A 187 8.12 -13.38 11.01
CA ILE A 187 9.47 -12.80 11.12
C ILE A 187 10.40 -13.39 10.07
N GLU A 188 10.42 -14.70 9.90
CA GLU A 188 11.27 -15.36 8.90
C GLU A 188 11.01 -14.80 7.49
N VAL A 189 9.74 -14.64 7.10
CA VAL A 189 9.37 -14.11 5.80
C VAL A 189 9.76 -12.64 5.66
N VAL A 190 9.44 -11.79 6.63
CA VAL A 190 9.71 -10.35 6.52
C VAL A 190 11.20 -10.04 6.67
N GLU A 191 11.96 -10.79 7.47
CA GLU A 191 13.42 -10.63 7.57
C GLU A 191 14.11 -11.08 6.29
N LYS A 192 13.69 -12.21 5.71
CA LYS A 192 14.22 -12.67 4.42
C LYS A 192 13.91 -11.68 3.29
N THR A 193 12.73 -11.04 3.33
CA THR A 193 12.26 -10.14 2.27
C THR A 193 12.84 -8.73 2.38
N TYR A 194 12.93 -8.18 3.59
CA TYR A 194 13.25 -6.76 3.81
C TYR A 194 14.60 -6.50 4.48
N CYS A 195 15.21 -7.52 5.10
CA CYS A 195 16.37 -7.36 5.98
C CYS A 195 17.58 -8.24 5.61
N ASP A 196 17.56 -8.96 4.48
CA ASP A 196 18.71 -9.76 4.04
C ASP A 196 19.71 -8.90 3.26
N THR A 197 20.21 -9.34 2.11
CA THR A 197 21.17 -8.58 1.30
C THR A 197 20.53 -7.53 0.39
N ILE A 198 19.21 -7.33 0.49
CA ILE A 198 18.44 -6.35 -0.27
C ILE A 198 17.55 -5.59 0.71
N GLY A 199 17.65 -4.25 0.69
CA GLY A 199 16.73 -3.35 1.39
C GLY A 199 15.81 -2.71 0.37
N VAL A 200 14.50 -2.75 0.61
CA VAL A 200 13.49 -2.22 -0.32
C VAL A 200 12.78 -1.02 0.33
N GLU A 201 12.98 0.17 -0.25
CA GLU A 201 12.27 1.38 0.15
C GLU A 201 11.20 1.74 -0.88
N PHE A 202 9.93 1.58 -0.53
CA PHE A 202 8.83 1.83 -1.48
C PHE A 202 7.56 2.39 -0.84
N MET A 203 7.40 2.28 0.49
CA MET A 203 6.17 2.72 1.18
C MET A 203 5.94 4.23 1.14
N HIS A 204 6.94 5.03 0.75
CA HIS A 204 6.81 6.47 0.52
C HIS A 204 6.09 6.82 -0.79
N ILE A 205 5.93 5.86 -1.70
CA ILE A 205 5.19 6.03 -2.95
C ILE A 205 3.72 6.32 -2.63
N ALA A 206 3.17 7.39 -3.22
CA ALA A 206 1.79 7.77 -2.99
C ALA A 206 0.80 6.79 -3.63
N ASP A 207 1.09 6.38 -4.87
CA ASP A 207 0.24 5.52 -5.69
C ASP A 207 0.06 4.11 -5.07
N PRO A 208 -1.19 3.70 -4.74
CA PRO A 208 -1.48 2.37 -4.21
C PRO A 208 -1.17 1.23 -5.20
N GLU A 209 -1.38 1.43 -6.50
CA GLU A 209 -1.15 0.40 -7.51
C GLU A 209 0.36 0.10 -7.65
N GLU A 210 1.19 1.13 -7.65
CA GLU A 210 2.66 0.97 -7.67
C GLU A 210 3.17 0.25 -6.42
N LYS A 211 2.65 0.60 -5.23
CA LYS A 211 2.99 -0.10 -3.98
C LYS A 211 2.58 -1.57 -4.03
N ALA A 212 1.36 -1.86 -4.45
CA ALA A 212 0.85 -3.22 -4.55
C ALA A 212 1.66 -4.04 -5.56
N TRP A 213 2.06 -3.44 -6.68
CA TRP A 213 2.88 -4.06 -7.72
C TRP A 213 4.28 -4.46 -7.21
N ILE A 214 4.89 -3.63 -6.36
CA ILE A 214 6.16 -3.94 -5.69
C ILE A 214 5.97 -5.04 -4.67
N GLN A 215 4.95 -4.95 -3.82
CA GLN A 215 4.62 -5.96 -2.81
C GLN A 215 4.42 -7.34 -3.44
N GLU A 216 3.62 -7.44 -4.49
CA GLU A 216 3.36 -8.70 -5.21
C GLU A 216 4.63 -9.34 -5.78
N ARG A 217 5.68 -8.55 -6.06
CA ARG A 217 6.94 -9.05 -6.63
C ARG A 217 7.92 -9.55 -5.58
N ILE A 218 7.92 -8.95 -4.39
CA ILE A 218 8.91 -9.24 -3.35
C ILE A 218 8.34 -10.12 -2.24
N GLU A 219 7.03 -10.05 -1.97
CA GLU A 219 6.39 -10.81 -0.89
C GLU A 219 5.74 -12.09 -1.43
N GLY A 220 6.04 -13.21 -0.78
CA GLY A 220 5.38 -14.50 -1.01
C GLY A 220 6.36 -15.67 -0.98
N PRO A 221 5.86 -16.91 -0.73
CA PRO A 221 6.70 -18.09 -0.55
C PRO A 221 7.58 -18.43 -1.76
N ASP A 222 7.13 -18.12 -2.99
CA ASP A 222 7.84 -18.43 -4.25
C ASP A 222 8.50 -17.21 -4.91
N LYS A 223 8.68 -16.11 -4.16
CA LYS A 223 9.26 -14.86 -4.69
C LYS A 223 10.77 -14.74 -4.48
N GLU A 224 11.40 -15.77 -3.91
CA GLU A 224 12.84 -15.84 -3.79
C GLU A 224 13.51 -15.86 -5.17
N VAL A 225 14.54 -15.02 -5.33
CA VAL A 225 15.32 -14.95 -6.57
C VAL A 225 16.14 -16.22 -6.72
N SER A 226 15.63 -17.18 -7.48
CA SER A 226 16.33 -18.41 -7.82
C SER A 226 16.95 -18.34 -9.22
N PHE A 227 18.21 -18.75 -9.30
CA PHE A 227 18.94 -18.84 -10.57
C PHE A 227 19.21 -20.30 -10.92
N THR A 228 19.07 -20.65 -12.20
CA THR A 228 19.52 -21.94 -12.72
C THR A 228 21.05 -22.08 -12.55
N LEU A 229 21.55 -23.32 -12.58
CA LEU A 229 23.00 -23.55 -12.50
C LEU A 229 23.77 -22.77 -13.58
N GLU A 230 23.26 -22.75 -14.81
CA GLU A 230 23.86 -22.00 -15.91
C GLU A 230 23.77 -20.50 -15.69
N GLY A 231 22.67 -19.99 -15.13
CA GLY A 231 22.54 -18.59 -14.72
C GLY A 231 23.59 -18.19 -13.67
N LYS A 232 23.79 -19.04 -12.65
CA LYS A 232 24.82 -18.83 -11.63
C LYS A 232 26.24 -18.83 -12.21
N LYS A 233 26.54 -19.75 -13.12
CA LYS A 233 27.83 -19.79 -13.83
C LYS A 233 28.04 -18.56 -14.71
N ALA A 234 27.01 -18.09 -15.41
CA ALA A 234 27.08 -16.89 -16.23
C ALA A 234 27.39 -15.64 -15.38
N ILE A 235 26.67 -15.45 -14.27
CA ILE A 235 26.93 -14.36 -13.32
C ILE A 235 28.37 -14.44 -12.79
N LEU A 236 28.80 -15.62 -12.32
CA LEU A 236 30.16 -15.82 -11.81
C LEU A 236 31.23 -15.52 -12.88
N THR A 237 31.01 -15.98 -14.12
CA THR A 237 31.93 -15.72 -15.23
C THR A 237 32.09 -14.22 -15.47
N LYS A 238 31.00 -13.46 -15.43
CA LYS A 238 31.04 -12.00 -15.58
C LYS A 238 31.77 -11.28 -14.45
N LEU A 239 31.61 -11.75 -13.22
CA LEU A 239 32.37 -11.24 -12.08
C LEU A 239 33.86 -11.52 -12.24
N ILE A 240 34.24 -12.73 -12.67
CA ILE A 240 35.64 -13.09 -12.93
C ILE A 240 36.23 -12.25 -14.06
N GLU A 241 35.49 -12.04 -15.16
CA GLU A 241 35.93 -11.18 -16.27
C GLU A 241 36.17 -9.74 -15.79
N ALA A 242 35.26 -9.20 -14.99
CA ALA A 242 35.36 -7.86 -14.44
C ALA A 242 36.58 -7.69 -13.52
N ASP A 243 36.79 -8.62 -12.58
CA ASP A 243 37.93 -8.61 -11.65
C ASP A 243 39.27 -8.84 -12.38
N ALA A 244 39.33 -9.82 -13.28
CA ALA A 244 40.54 -10.15 -14.03
C ALA A 244 40.99 -8.97 -14.91
N PHE A 245 40.05 -8.24 -15.50
CA PHE A 245 40.35 -7.05 -16.29
C PHE A 245 41.00 -5.95 -15.44
N GLU A 246 40.45 -5.67 -14.25
CA GLU A 246 41.00 -4.64 -13.35
C GLU A 246 42.37 -5.06 -12.79
N THR A 247 42.50 -6.32 -12.37
CA THR A 247 43.76 -6.90 -11.88
C THR A 247 44.84 -6.85 -12.96
N PHE A 248 44.49 -7.16 -14.21
CA PHE A 248 45.42 -7.05 -15.33
C PHE A 248 45.89 -5.60 -15.55
N LEU A 249 44.97 -4.65 -15.60
CA LEU A 249 45.31 -3.23 -15.79
C LEU A 249 46.19 -2.72 -14.64
N ALA A 250 45.87 -3.09 -13.40
CA ALA A 250 46.66 -2.71 -12.22
C ALA A 250 48.09 -3.24 -12.28
N LYS A 251 48.28 -4.49 -12.74
CA LYS A 251 49.61 -5.12 -12.86
C LYS A 251 50.41 -4.59 -14.04
N LYS A 252 49.77 -4.34 -15.19
CA LYS A 252 50.47 -3.98 -16.44
C LYS A 252 50.78 -2.49 -16.55
N TYR A 253 49.87 -1.64 -16.06
CA TYR A 253 49.96 -0.18 -16.21
C TYR A 253 50.06 0.49 -14.84
N THR A 254 51.13 0.16 -14.11
CA THR A 254 51.42 0.71 -12.79
C THR A 254 51.58 2.23 -12.85
N GLY A 255 50.87 2.97 -12.00
CA GLY A 255 50.96 4.44 -11.90
C GLY A 255 50.02 5.21 -12.84
N THR A 256 49.33 4.55 -13.77
CA THR A 256 48.32 5.19 -14.62
C THR A 256 46.96 5.15 -13.95
N LYS A 257 46.28 6.30 -13.84
CA LYS A 257 44.91 6.38 -13.32
C LYS A 257 43.94 5.60 -14.23
N ARG A 258 43.24 4.63 -13.66
CA ARG A 258 42.24 3.79 -14.35
C ARG A 258 40.80 3.94 -13.82
N PHE A 259 40.62 4.47 -12.61
CA PHE A 259 39.31 4.58 -11.93
C PHE A 259 38.51 3.28 -11.94
N GLY A 260 39.13 2.15 -11.64
CA GLY A 260 38.45 0.88 -11.90
C GLY A 260 37.38 0.50 -10.89
N LEU A 261 36.79 -0.64 -11.18
CA LEU A 261 35.57 -1.12 -10.56
C LEU A 261 35.81 -2.01 -9.34
N ASP A 262 37.01 -2.02 -8.78
CA ASP A 262 37.37 -2.90 -7.67
C ASP A 262 36.39 -2.72 -6.49
N GLY A 263 35.81 -3.83 -6.03
CA GLY A 263 34.76 -3.90 -5.00
C GLY A 263 33.33 -3.58 -5.49
N GLY A 264 33.16 -3.22 -6.75
CA GLY A 264 31.87 -2.91 -7.39
C GLY A 264 31.58 -3.77 -8.62
N GLU A 265 32.21 -4.93 -8.76
CA GLU A 265 32.16 -5.81 -9.93
C GLU A 265 30.74 -6.31 -10.23
N SER A 266 29.89 -6.38 -9.21
CA SER A 266 28.45 -6.70 -9.31
C SER A 266 27.70 -5.77 -10.26
N LEU A 267 28.21 -4.55 -10.50
CA LEU A 267 27.71 -3.65 -11.52
C LEU A 267 27.62 -4.32 -12.90
N ILE A 268 28.64 -5.08 -13.32
CA ILE A 268 28.65 -5.69 -14.66
C ILE A 268 27.51 -6.71 -14.79
N ALA A 269 27.32 -7.54 -13.77
CA ALA A 269 26.22 -8.50 -13.73
C ALA A 269 24.85 -7.81 -13.72
N ALA A 270 24.71 -6.71 -12.98
CA ALA A 270 23.47 -5.94 -12.93
C ALA A 270 23.14 -5.29 -14.28
N LEU A 271 24.13 -4.67 -14.95
CA LEU A 271 23.97 -4.08 -16.28
C LEU A 271 23.56 -5.14 -17.31
N GLU A 272 24.17 -6.33 -17.29
CA GLU A 272 23.76 -7.42 -18.19
C GLU A 272 22.29 -7.83 -17.96
N GLN A 273 21.84 -7.92 -16.71
CA GLN A 273 20.44 -8.24 -16.42
C GLN A 273 19.47 -7.13 -16.85
N ILE A 274 19.84 -5.86 -16.69
CA ILE A 274 19.04 -4.73 -17.18
C ILE A 274 18.88 -4.82 -18.71
N ILE A 275 19.97 -5.06 -19.44
CA ILE A 275 19.93 -5.16 -20.92
C ILE A 275 19.12 -6.38 -21.35
N LYS A 276 19.38 -7.55 -20.75
CA LYS A 276 18.70 -8.80 -21.08
C LYS A 276 17.19 -8.70 -20.81
N ARG A 277 16.80 -8.24 -19.61
CA ARG A 277 15.40 -8.10 -19.23
C ARG A 277 14.71 -7.00 -20.04
N GLY A 278 15.39 -5.88 -20.27
CA GLY A 278 14.89 -4.81 -21.13
C GLY A 278 14.58 -5.30 -22.54
N GLY A 279 15.52 -6.01 -23.17
CA GLY A 279 15.33 -6.58 -24.51
C GLY A 279 14.14 -7.55 -24.56
N ALA A 280 13.98 -8.41 -23.56
CA ALA A 280 12.84 -9.32 -23.46
C ALA A 280 11.49 -8.60 -23.25
N LEU A 281 11.50 -7.40 -22.67
CA LEU A 281 10.33 -6.54 -22.51
C LEU A 281 10.09 -5.61 -23.72
N GLY A 282 10.93 -5.69 -24.76
CA GLY A 282 10.76 -4.95 -26.01
C GLY A 282 11.59 -3.68 -26.16
N VAL A 283 12.47 -3.37 -25.19
CA VAL A 283 13.40 -2.23 -25.28
C VAL A 283 14.29 -2.40 -26.50
N LYS A 284 14.40 -1.34 -27.31
CA LYS A 284 15.21 -1.28 -28.53
C LYS A 284 16.54 -0.60 -28.30
N GLU A 285 16.59 0.38 -27.40
CA GLU A 285 17.81 1.13 -27.13
C GLU A 285 17.97 1.50 -25.66
N ILE A 286 19.21 1.47 -25.17
CA ILE A 286 19.57 1.97 -23.84
C ILE A 286 20.63 3.05 -23.99
N VAL A 287 20.32 4.25 -23.50
CA VAL A 287 21.23 5.40 -23.49
C VAL A 287 21.88 5.50 -22.13
N ILE A 288 23.20 5.33 -22.07
CA ILE A 288 23.96 5.21 -20.83
C ILE A 288 24.69 6.53 -20.52
N GLY A 289 24.55 7.01 -19.29
CA GLY A 289 25.40 8.04 -18.68
C GLY A 289 26.11 7.46 -17.47
N MET A 290 27.40 7.71 -17.31
CA MET A 290 28.15 7.20 -16.16
C MET A 290 29.38 8.08 -15.83
N PRO A 291 29.84 8.07 -14.56
CA PRO A 291 31.08 8.72 -14.16
C PRO A 291 32.31 7.92 -14.63
N HIS A 292 33.49 8.33 -14.16
CA HIS A 292 34.75 7.64 -14.46
C HIS A 292 34.86 6.24 -13.82
N ARG A 293 34.17 5.98 -12.69
CA ARG A 293 34.28 4.73 -11.92
C ARG A 293 33.81 3.53 -12.75
N GLY A 294 34.71 2.57 -12.98
CA GLY A 294 34.44 1.35 -13.73
C GLY A 294 34.22 1.54 -15.24
N ARG A 295 34.43 2.74 -15.80
CA ARG A 295 34.08 3.01 -17.20
C ARG A 295 34.84 2.16 -18.20
N LEU A 296 36.12 1.90 -17.97
CA LEU A 296 36.91 1.03 -18.85
C LEU A 296 36.40 -0.41 -18.83
N ASN A 297 35.93 -0.87 -17.67
CA ASN A 297 35.31 -2.17 -17.51
C ASN A 297 33.98 -2.25 -18.26
N VAL A 298 33.11 -1.24 -18.11
CA VAL A 298 31.86 -1.14 -18.89
C VAL A 298 32.13 -1.09 -20.40
N LEU A 299 33.14 -0.33 -20.84
CA LEU A 299 33.53 -0.27 -22.24
C LEU A 299 33.96 -1.65 -22.79
N ALA A 300 34.75 -2.39 -22.03
CA ALA A 300 35.21 -3.72 -22.44
C ALA A 300 34.09 -4.76 -22.37
N SER A 301 33.45 -4.89 -21.20
CA SER A 301 32.55 -6.00 -20.86
C SER A 301 31.13 -5.81 -21.39
N ILE A 302 30.63 -4.57 -21.41
CA ILE A 302 29.25 -4.26 -21.83
C ILE A 302 29.21 -3.71 -23.26
N MET A 303 30.07 -2.73 -23.58
CA MET A 303 30.08 -2.09 -24.91
C MET A 303 30.92 -2.86 -25.94
N GLY A 304 31.61 -3.93 -25.55
CA GLY A 304 32.39 -4.75 -26.48
C GLY A 304 33.57 -4.03 -27.13
N LYS A 305 34.08 -2.94 -26.53
CA LYS A 305 35.26 -2.23 -27.04
C LYS A 305 36.46 -3.18 -27.04
N PRO A 306 37.15 -3.39 -28.17
CA PRO A 306 38.26 -4.34 -28.23
C PRO A 306 39.37 -4.01 -27.22
N TYR A 307 39.86 -5.03 -26.51
CA TYR A 307 40.96 -4.86 -25.56
C TYR A 307 42.20 -4.20 -26.18
N GLN A 308 42.51 -4.53 -27.43
CA GLN A 308 43.62 -3.93 -28.18
C GLN A 308 43.48 -2.40 -28.28
N ALA A 309 42.27 -1.90 -28.54
CA ALA A 309 42.02 -0.47 -28.62
C ALA A 309 42.20 0.19 -27.25
N ILE A 310 41.65 -0.41 -26.19
CA ILE A 310 41.80 0.08 -24.81
C ILE A 310 43.28 0.11 -24.41
N PHE A 311 44.04 -0.96 -24.68
CA PHE A 311 45.45 -1.05 -24.32
C PHE A 311 46.33 -0.09 -25.13
N ASN A 312 46.00 0.17 -26.40
CA ASN A 312 46.68 1.19 -27.20
C ASN A 312 46.50 2.59 -26.56
N GLU A 313 45.29 2.92 -26.09
CA GLU A 313 45.01 4.17 -25.38
C GLU A 313 45.75 4.27 -24.03
N PHE A 314 46.08 3.14 -23.39
CA PHE A 314 46.95 3.14 -22.21
C PHE A 314 48.42 3.42 -22.54
N GLN A 315 48.86 3.12 -23.76
CA GLN A 315 50.22 3.39 -24.24
C GLN A 315 50.38 4.78 -24.88
N GLY A 316 49.31 5.57 -24.94
CA GLY A 316 49.31 6.91 -25.54
C GLY A 316 48.97 6.93 -27.03
N GLY A 317 48.57 5.80 -27.62
CA GLY A 317 48.05 5.75 -28.98
C GLY A 317 46.61 6.27 -29.07
N SER A 318 46.25 6.84 -30.22
CA SER A 318 44.85 7.13 -30.56
C SER A 318 44.19 5.86 -31.11
N ALA A 319 42.96 5.58 -30.69
CA ALA A 319 42.13 4.55 -31.33
C ALA A 319 41.43 5.05 -32.60
N ALA A 320 41.41 6.37 -32.83
CA ALA A 320 40.84 6.98 -34.03
C ALA A 320 41.87 6.99 -35.17
N PRO A 321 41.45 6.76 -36.43
CA PRO A 321 42.35 6.88 -37.58
C PRO A 321 42.91 8.31 -37.70
N GLU A 322 44.10 8.45 -38.30
CA GLU A 322 44.90 9.70 -38.30
C GLU A 322 44.18 10.92 -38.90
N ASP A 323 43.11 10.68 -39.66
CA ASP A 323 42.25 11.66 -40.33
C ASP A 323 41.13 12.25 -39.44
N VAL A 324 40.91 11.72 -38.22
CA VAL A 324 39.93 12.25 -37.28
C VAL A 324 40.50 13.50 -36.58
N GLN A 325 40.03 14.68 -37.00
CA GLN A 325 40.38 15.96 -36.39
C GLN A 325 39.65 16.17 -35.05
N GLY A 326 40.39 16.34 -33.96
CA GLY A 326 39.89 16.74 -32.65
C GLY A 326 41.02 16.84 -31.63
N SER A 327 40.85 17.65 -30.57
CA SER A 327 41.85 17.78 -29.50
C SER A 327 42.05 16.49 -28.68
N GLY A 328 41.21 15.47 -28.94
CA GLY A 328 41.06 14.30 -28.09
C GLY A 328 40.44 14.63 -26.74
N ASP A 329 40.01 13.60 -26.03
CA ASP A 329 39.71 13.64 -24.60
C ASP A 329 40.30 12.37 -23.96
N VAL A 330 40.42 12.34 -22.64
CA VAL A 330 40.93 11.18 -21.93
C VAL A 330 40.05 9.95 -22.17
N LYS A 331 40.67 8.76 -22.22
CA LYS A 331 40.05 7.47 -22.58
C LYS A 331 38.73 7.13 -21.87
N TYR A 332 38.48 7.71 -20.70
CA TYR A 332 37.27 7.54 -19.90
C TYR A 332 36.23 8.67 -20.06
N HIS A 333 36.31 9.50 -21.11
CA HIS A 333 35.27 10.48 -21.47
C HIS A 333 34.60 10.20 -22.82
N LEU A 334 35.21 9.36 -23.66
CA LEU A 334 34.72 9.11 -25.01
C LEU A 334 33.42 8.28 -25.00
N GLY A 335 32.49 8.63 -25.89
CA GLY A 335 31.27 7.88 -26.14
C GLY A 335 31.53 6.65 -27.01
N THR A 336 30.62 5.68 -26.96
CA THR A 336 30.69 4.45 -27.77
C THR A 336 29.28 3.92 -28.01
N SER A 337 29.06 3.28 -29.15
CA SER A 337 27.82 2.57 -29.45
C SER A 337 28.13 1.10 -29.74
N ALA A 338 27.22 0.22 -29.34
CA ALA A 338 27.34 -1.22 -29.56
C ALA A 338 25.96 -1.88 -29.58
N ASP A 339 25.81 -2.95 -30.35
CA ASP A 339 24.60 -3.78 -30.30
C ASP A 339 24.85 -5.01 -29.43
N ARG A 340 23.87 -5.37 -28.61
CA ARG A 340 23.89 -6.57 -27.77
C ARG A 340 22.69 -7.43 -28.10
N GLU A 341 22.94 -8.73 -28.28
CA GLU A 341 21.89 -9.70 -28.56
C GLU A 341 21.75 -10.68 -27.39
N PHE A 342 20.54 -10.85 -26.89
CA PHE A 342 20.19 -11.84 -25.88
C PHE A 342 18.89 -12.55 -26.27
N ASP A 343 18.94 -13.88 -26.36
CA ASP A 343 17.77 -14.72 -26.64
C ASP A 343 16.99 -14.26 -27.90
N GLY A 344 17.71 -13.79 -28.94
CA GLY A 344 17.14 -13.25 -30.19
C GLY A 344 16.67 -11.80 -30.13
N ASN A 345 16.79 -11.13 -28.98
CA ASN A 345 16.47 -9.71 -28.82
C ASN A 345 17.73 -8.86 -28.96
N VAL A 346 17.76 -7.98 -29.96
CA VAL A 346 18.84 -7.01 -30.16
C VAL A 346 18.49 -5.70 -29.48
N VAL A 347 19.39 -5.22 -28.62
CA VAL A 347 19.30 -3.93 -27.94
C VAL A 347 20.51 -3.08 -28.32
N HIS A 348 20.25 -1.90 -28.87
CA HIS A 348 21.30 -0.92 -29.15
C HIS A 348 21.72 -0.22 -27.86
N LEU A 349 23.02 -0.14 -27.62
CA LEU A 349 23.59 0.59 -26.50
C LEU A 349 24.31 1.83 -26.99
N SER A 350 24.07 2.95 -26.31
CA SER A 350 24.74 4.21 -26.59
C SER A 350 25.30 4.81 -25.30
N LEU A 351 26.60 4.64 -25.07
CA LEU A 351 27.31 5.31 -23.99
C LEU A 351 27.65 6.75 -24.41
N THR A 352 27.14 7.72 -23.65
CA THR A 352 27.32 9.14 -23.95
C THR A 352 28.68 9.63 -23.48
N ALA A 353 29.30 10.52 -24.27
CA ALA A 353 30.52 11.19 -23.87
C ALA A 353 30.24 12.18 -22.74
N ASN A 354 31.17 12.34 -21.80
CA ASN A 354 30.97 13.22 -20.64
C ASN A 354 32.27 13.88 -20.20
N PRO A 355 32.22 15.13 -19.71
CA PRO A 355 33.37 15.77 -19.09
C PRO A 355 33.64 15.20 -17.70
N SER A 356 34.70 15.69 -17.04
CA SER A 356 35.00 15.36 -15.64
C SER A 356 34.02 15.95 -14.61
N HIS A 357 33.13 16.87 -15.02
CA HIS A 357 32.07 17.40 -14.16
C HIS A 357 31.05 16.29 -13.93
N LEU A 358 31.08 15.69 -12.73
CA LEU A 358 30.17 14.61 -12.35
C LEU A 358 28.72 15.06 -12.46
N GLU A 359 27.83 14.13 -12.81
CA GLU A 359 26.38 14.35 -13.02
C GLU A 359 25.99 15.32 -14.17
N ALA A 360 26.94 16.05 -14.76
CA ALA A 360 26.66 16.96 -15.89
C ALA A 360 26.16 16.25 -17.16
N VAL A 361 26.37 14.93 -17.26
CA VAL A 361 25.91 14.10 -18.38
C VAL A 361 24.43 13.72 -18.25
N ASP A 362 23.86 13.78 -17.04
CA ASP A 362 22.50 13.30 -16.76
C ASP A 362 21.44 13.93 -17.65
N PRO A 363 21.30 15.28 -17.72
CA PRO A 363 20.29 15.88 -18.59
C PRO A 363 20.59 15.66 -20.08
N VAL A 364 21.86 15.46 -20.44
CA VAL A 364 22.25 15.15 -21.83
C VAL A 364 21.73 13.78 -22.24
N VAL A 365 21.85 12.79 -21.37
CA VAL A 365 21.30 11.44 -21.59
C VAL A 365 19.79 11.45 -21.62
N LEU A 366 19.13 12.18 -20.70
CA LEU A 366 17.68 12.34 -20.73
C LEU A 366 17.20 12.99 -22.03
N GLY A 367 17.84 14.07 -22.47
CA GLY A 367 17.51 14.73 -23.74
C GLY A 367 17.76 13.83 -24.96
N LYS A 368 18.87 13.09 -24.97
CA LYS A 368 19.21 12.15 -26.05
C LYS A 368 18.22 10.98 -26.11
N ALA A 369 17.86 10.40 -24.97
CA ALA A 369 16.84 9.36 -24.89
C ALA A 369 15.49 9.90 -25.36
N ARG A 370 15.09 11.09 -24.90
CA ARG A 370 13.86 11.75 -25.33
C ARG A 370 13.81 11.96 -26.85
N ALA A 371 14.91 12.45 -27.44
CA ALA A 371 15.00 12.64 -28.89
C ALA A 371 14.87 11.30 -29.63
N LYS A 372 15.50 10.24 -29.12
CA LYS A 372 15.44 8.90 -29.72
C LYS A 372 14.05 8.27 -29.62
N GLN A 373 13.35 8.45 -28.51
CA GLN A 373 11.98 7.96 -28.35
C GLN A 373 11.05 8.52 -29.44
N GLU A 374 11.26 9.76 -29.88
CA GLU A 374 10.47 10.36 -30.97
C GLU A 374 10.54 9.58 -32.29
N PHE A 375 11.63 8.84 -32.52
CA PHE A 375 11.79 7.99 -33.70
C PHE A 375 11.18 6.59 -33.53
N TYR A 376 10.98 6.11 -32.30
CA TYR A 376 10.52 4.76 -32.02
C TYR A 376 9.04 4.70 -31.67
N ASP A 377 8.62 5.42 -30.63
CA ASP A 377 7.26 5.34 -30.10
C ASP A 377 6.85 6.58 -29.29
N ASN A 378 5.53 6.79 -29.19
CA ASN A 378 4.95 7.89 -28.45
C ASN A 378 4.76 7.59 -26.95
N ASP A 379 4.78 6.31 -26.57
CA ASP A 379 4.48 5.83 -25.22
C ASP A 379 5.70 5.86 -24.29
N ARG A 380 6.88 6.14 -24.86
CA ARG A 380 8.20 6.26 -24.24
C ARG A 380 8.69 4.97 -23.58
N THR A 381 8.47 3.83 -24.24
CA THR A 381 8.81 2.50 -23.69
C THR A 381 9.98 1.81 -24.41
N SER A 382 10.29 2.17 -25.65
CA SER A 382 11.34 1.47 -26.42
C SER A 382 12.77 1.92 -26.10
N VAL A 383 12.95 3.08 -25.46
CA VAL A 383 14.28 3.62 -25.14
C VAL A 383 14.38 3.91 -23.65
N ILE A 384 15.38 3.32 -22.99
CA ILE A 384 15.59 3.51 -21.56
C ILE A 384 16.84 4.39 -21.33
N PRO A 385 16.70 5.51 -20.60
CA PRO A 385 17.85 6.17 -20.01
C PRO A 385 18.36 5.34 -18.81
N LEU A 386 19.65 5.04 -18.80
CA LEU A 386 20.34 4.35 -17.72
C LEU A 386 21.46 5.26 -17.20
N LEU A 387 21.25 5.84 -16.04
CA LEU A 387 22.19 6.77 -15.41
C LEU A 387 22.91 6.07 -14.27
N MET A 388 24.22 6.16 -14.27
CA MET A 388 25.07 5.65 -13.21
C MET A 388 25.71 6.81 -12.47
N HIS A 389 25.84 6.68 -11.16
CA HIS A 389 26.30 7.76 -10.28
C HIS A 389 27.33 7.25 -9.27
N GLY A 390 28.10 8.17 -8.70
CA GLY A 390 28.80 7.94 -7.43
C GLY A 390 27.95 8.42 -6.26
N ASP A 391 28.04 7.77 -5.11
CA ASP A 391 27.32 8.14 -3.88
C ASP A 391 27.44 9.63 -3.51
N ALA A 392 28.66 10.14 -3.37
CA ALA A 392 28.89 11.52 -2.92
C ALA A 392 28.41 12.56 -3.95
N ALA A 393 28.58 12.26 -5.24
CA ALA A 393 28.18 13.16 -6.32
C ALA A 393 26.65 13.18 -6.48
N PHE A 394 26.00 12.02 -6.38
CA PHE A 394 24.55 11.88 -6.43
C PHE A 394 23.84 12.70 -5.34
N ALA A 395 24.40 12.68 -4.11
CA ALA A 395 23.86 13.47 -3.00
C ALA A 395 24.23 14.96 -3.07
N GLY A 396 25.41 15.30 -3.62
CA GLY A 396 25.97 16.65 -3.55
C GLY A 396 25.68 17.56 -4.74
N GLN A 397 25.39 17.02 -5.93
CA GLN A 397 25.20 17.82 -7.15
C GLN A 397 23.71 18.16 -7.37
N GLY A 398 23.38 19.45 -7.37
CA GLY A 398 22.00 19.92 -7.55
C GLY A 398 21.36 19.54 -8.90
N ILE A 399 22.17 19.27 -9.92
CA ILE A 399 21.70 18.85 -11.25
C ILE A 399 20.93 17.52 -11.22
N VAL A 400 21.21 16.66 -10.23
CA VAL A 400 20.47 15.40 -10.02
C VAL A 400 19.01 15.70 -9.65
N ALA A 401 18.81 16.63 -8.71
CA ALA A 401 17.47 17.08 -8.31
C ALA A 401 16.74 17.79 -9.46
N GLU A 402 17.45 18.59 -10.26
CA GLU A 402 16.89 19.19 -11.47
C GLU A 402 16.41 18.12 -12.46
N CYS A 403 17.20 17.07 -12.70
CA CYS A 403 16.83 15.94 -13.54
C CYS A 403 15.60 15.19 -13.02
N PHE A 404 15.48 14.97 -11.70
CA PHE A 404 14.26 14.42 -11.12
C PHE A 404 13.04 15.30 -11.38
N GLY A 405 13.19 16.63 -11.30
CA GLY A 405 12.15 17.59 -11.66
C GLY A 405 11.68 17.48 -13.11
N LEU A 406 12.52 16.98 -14.04
CA LEU A 406 12.16 16.79 -15.44
C LEU A 406 11.30 15.55 -15.70
N SER A 407 11.36 14.54 -14.82
CA SER A 407 10.76 13.21 -15.02
C SER A 407 9.25 13.25 -15.33
N GLY A 408 8.51 14.18 -14.71
CA GLY A 408 7.06 14.34 -14.89
C GLY A 408 6.66 15.34 -15.99
N LEU A 409 7.59 16.12 -16.55
CA LEU A 409 7.26 17.18 -17.49
C LEU A 409 6.98 16.63 -18.90
N LYS A 410 5.84 16.98 -19.50
CA LYS A 410 5.43 16.49 -20.84
C LYS A 410 6.54 16.63 -21.92
N GLY A 411 7.28 17.74 -21.89
CA GLY A 411 8.36 18.04 -22.83
C GLY A 411 9.66 17.27 -22.59
N HIS A 412 9.89 16.77 -21.36
CA HIS A 412 11.17 16.19 -20.95
C HIS A 412 11.07 14.73 -20.48
N ARG A 413 9.87 14.25 -20.12
CA ARG A 413 9.65 12.89 -19.61
C ARG A 413 10.14 11.83 -20.59
N THR A 414 10.82 10.83 -20.07
CA THR A 414 11.38 9.70 -20.82
C THR A 414 10.70 8.37 -20.49
N GLY A 415 9.56 8.38 -19.80
CA GLY A 415 8.88 7.14 -19.38
C GLY A 415 9.54 6.46 -18.16
N GLY A 416 10.43 7.16 -17.48
CA GLY A 416 11.23 6.64 -16.36
C GLY A 416 12.72 6.62 -16.69
N THR A 417 13.54 6.45 -15.67
CA THR A 417 15.01 6.34 -15.81
C THR A 417 15.50 5.38 -14.74
N ILE A 418 16.39 4.47 -15.12
CA ILE A 418 17.03 3.58 -14.17
C ILE A 418 18.27 4.30 -13.66
N HIS A 419 18.32 4.54 -12.35
CA HIS A 419 19.48 5.11 -11.67
C HIS A 419 20.24 4.00 -10.94
N PHE A 420 21.54 3.87 -11.23
CA PHE A 420 22.42 2.91 -10.58
C PHE A 420 23.54 3.65 -9.84
N ILE A 421 23.49 3.66 -8.51
CA ILE A 421 24.48 4.35 -7.69
C ILE A 421 25.54 3.33 -7.28
N VAL A 422 26.78 3.56 -7.69
CA VAL A 422 27.94 2.81 -7.17
C VAL A 422 28.29 3.41 -5.81
N ASN A 423 27.61 2.93 -4.77
CA ASN A 423 27.84 3.37 -3.39
C ASN A 423 29.01 2.60 -2.77
N ASN A 424 30.21 3.16 -2.90
CA ASN A 424 31.43 2.64 -2.29
C ASN A 424 31.72 3.25 -0.91
N GLN A 425 30.75 3.95 -0.31
CA GLN A 425 30.82 4.53 1.03
C GLN A 425 31.98 5.53 1.22
N ILE A 426 32.44 6.17 0.15
CA ILE A 426 33.55 7.14 0.20
C ILE A 426 33.56 8.07 -1.03
N GLY A 427 33.67 9.37 -0.76
CA GLY A 427 33.82 10.42 -1.76
C GLY A 427 35.26 10.92 -1.84
N PHE A 428 36.10 10.26 -2.63
CA PHE A 428 37.54 10.56 -2.74
C PHE A 428 38.29 10.41 -1.39
N THR A 429 38.28 11.43 -0.54
CA THR A 429 38.86 11.42 0.81
C THR A 429 37.83 11.76 1.90
N THR A 430 36.57 11.96 1.52
CA THR A 430 35.46 12.36 2.40
C THR A 430 34.58 11.17 2.73
#